data_AF-A0A6I4P1J2-F1
#
_entry.id   AF-A0A6I4P1J2-F1
#
_cell.length_a   1.000
_cell.length_b   1.000
_cell.length_c   1.000
_cell.angle_alpha   90.00
_cell.angle_beta   90.00
_cell.angle_gamma   90.00
#
_symmetry.space_group_name_H-M   'P 1'
#
loop_
_entity.id
_entity.type
_entity.pdbx_description
1 polymer ?
#
loop_
_entity_poly.entity_id
_entity_poly.type
_entity_poly.pdbx_seq_one_letter_code
_entity_poly.pdbx_strand_id
1 'polypeptide(L)'
;MRIVIESFVDDRDPMLSAWFRFRDAVVAAAPVGTTPGGTRPDRAAAAESRPFPAQEAAAVSGAVAATAVQRPGRGARSREADDADPLPTVWRLLAPNNRELARSVDCAPTPGAARAALADVRARVGELELAVVVGLRGDRNGWLLVLDSAPMLCCSRWYGAGSSNLDAATAARAALEVAVVEPRVHVLSDSRRRVGAAPRR
;
A
#
# COMPACT_ATOMS: atom_id res chain seq x y z
N MET A 1 8.95 0.62 11.89
CA MET A 1 8.00 0.26 10.82
C MET A 1 6.92 -0.62 11.42
N ARG A 2 5.68 -0.54 10.96
CA ARG A 2 4.62 -1.43 11.44
C ARG A 2 3.74 -1.93 10.31
N ILE A 3 3.14 -3.09 10.50
CA ILE A 3 2.10 -3.63 9.62
C ILE A 3 0.79 -3.62 10.38
N VAL A 4 -0.24 -3.06 9.75
CA VAL A 4 -1.58 -2.95 10.33
C VAL A 4 -2.54 -3.82 9.53
N ILE A 5 -3.35 -4.62 10.22
CA ILE A 5 -4.44 -5.39 9.61
C ILE A 5 -5.72 -4.55 9.66
N GLU A 6 -6.33 -4.34 8.50
CA GLU A 6 -7.55 -3.55 8.34
C GLU A 6 -8.64 -4.40 7.69
N SER A 7 -9.78 -4.49 8.36
CA SER A 7 -10.95 -5.22 7.90
C SER A 7 -12.08 -4.27 7.56
N PHE A 8 -12.92 -4.63 6.61
CA PHE A 8 -14.07 -3.86 6.18
C PHE A 8 -15.36 -4.56 6.60
N VAL A 9 -16.41 -3.78 6.92
CA VAL A 9 -17.68 -4.34 7.40
C VAL A 9 -18.35 -5.24 6.37
N ASP A 10 -18.23 -4.92 5.08
CA ASP A 10 -18.73 -5.72 3.97
C ASP A 10 -17.83 -5.55 2.73
N ASP A 11 -18.00 -6.45 1.75
CA ASP A 11 -17.27 -6.46 0.47
C ASP A 11 -17.63 -5.29 -0.45
N ARG A 12 -18.74 -4.60 -0.15
CA ARG A 12 -19.25 -3.42 -0.86
C ARG A 12 -18.83 -2.12 -0.18
N ASP A 13 -17.91 -2.17 0.79
CA ASP A 13 -17.44 -0.97 1.46
C ASP A 13 -16.81 -0.01 0.43
N PRO A 14 -17.21 1.27 0.38
CA PRO A 14 -16.68 2.22 -0.59
C PRO A 14 -15.17 2.39 -0.52
N MET A 15 -14.57 2.27 0.66
CA MET A 15 -13.12 2.37 0.84
C MET A 15 -12.40 1.16 0.25
N LEU A 16 -12.97 -0.05 0.44
CA LEU A 16 -12.45 -1.27 -0.17
C LEU A 16 -12.59 -1.22 -1.70
N SER A 17 -13.75 -0.77 -2.20
CA SER A 17 -13.99 -0.59 -3.63
C SER A 17 -13.02 0.42 -4.26
N ALA A 18 -12.74 1.54 -3.58
CA ALA A 18 -11.77 2.53 -4.05
C ALA A 18 -10.35 1.95 -4.08
N TRP A 19 -10.00 1.14 -3.07
CA TRP A 19 -8.74 0.41 -3.05
C TRP A 19 -8.60 -0.54 -4.24
N PHE A 20 -9.60 -1.38 -4.50
CA PHE A 20 -9.56 -2.33 -5.62
C PHE A 20 -9.39 -1.64 -6.96
N ARG A 21 -10.08 -0.53 -7.22
CA ARG A 21 -9.89 0.24 -8.46
C ARG A 21 -8.45 0.72 -8.64
N PHE A 22 -7.83 1.21 -7.57
CA PHE A 22 -6.43 1.63 -7.62
C PHE A 22 -5.51 0.44 -7.86
N ARG A 23 -5.68 -0.64 -7.10
CA ARG A 23 -4.91 -1.88 -7.23
C ARG A 23 -5.00 -2.43 -8.65
N ASP A 24 -6.21 -2.56 -9.19
CA ASP A 24 -6.46 -3.12 -10.51
C ASP A 24 -5.78 -2.26 -11.59
N ALA A 25 -5.76 -0.94 -11.44
CA ALA A 25 -5.02 -0.06 -12.34
C ALA A 25 -3.50 -0.25 -12.27
N VAL A 26 -2.94 -0.58 -11.09
CA VAL A 26 -1.50 -0.89 -10.95
C VAL A 26 -1.19 -2.27 -11.52
N VAL A 27 -1.99 -3.28 -11.19
CA VAL A 27 -1.81 -4.67 -11.66
C VAL A 27 -1.97 -4.77 -13.17
N ALA A 28 -2.99 -4.11 -13.75
CA ALA A 28 -3.21 -4.12 -15.19
C ALA A 28 -2.11 -3.40 -15.99
N ALA A 29 -1.39 -2.48 -15.35
CA ALA A 29 -0.27 -1.77 -15.97
C ALA A 29 1.08 -2.49 -15.76
N ALA A 30 1.10 -3.61 -15.03
CA ALA A 30 2.30 -4.39 -14.84
C ALA A 30 2.73 -5.03 -16.17
N PRO A 31 4.02 -4.98 -16.52
CA PRO A 31 4.50 -5.68 -17.70
C PRO A 31 4.29 -7.19 -17.54
N VAL A 32 3.45 -7.77 -18.39
CA VAL A 32 3.25 -9.22 -18.44
C VAL A 32 4.51 -9.84 -19.05
N GLY A 33 5.29 -10.56 -18.24
CA GLY A 33 6.31 -11.49 -18.74
C GLY A 33 7.64 -10.90 -19.20
N THR A 34 8.20 -9.88 -18.55
CA THR A 34 9.58 -9.46 -18.83
C THR A 34 10.51 -9.84 -17.68
N THR A 35 11.33 -10.86 -17.91
CA THR A 35 12.54 -11.18 -17.14
C THR A 35 13.38 -9.91 -16.93
N PRO A 36 13.97 -9.69 -15.74
CA PRO A 36 14.82 -8.52 -15.51
C PRO A 36 16.17 -8.72 -16.24
N GLY A 37 16.34 -8.10 -17.41
CA GLY A 37 17.62 -8.16 -18.12
C GLY A 37 17.72 -7.33 -19.39
N GLY A 38 18.32 -6.14 -19.27
CA GLY A 38 18.91 -5.35 -20.37
C GLY A 38 17.90 -4.48 -21.17
N THR A 39 18.17 -3.24 -21.56
CA THR A 39 19.44 -2.51 -21.66
C THR A 39 19.17 -1.00 -21.67
N ARG A 40 20.12 -0.29 -21.08
CA ARG A 40 20.40 1.16 -20.99
C ARG A 40 20.36 1.91 -22.35
N PRO A 41 20.15 3.25 -22.35
CA PRO A 41 21.24 4.16 -22.79
C PRO A 41 21.41 5.33 -21.78
N ASP A 42 22.57 5.53 -21.14
CA ASP A 42 23.79 6.26 -21.56
C ASP A 42 23.64 7.77 -21.23
N ARG A 43 24.01 8.17 -20.00
CA ARG A 43 25.27 8.83 -19.57
C ARG A 43 25.15 10.36 -19.49
N ALA A 44 24.72 10.81 -18.32
CA ALA A 44 25.18 11.96 -17.51
C ALA A 44 24.08 12.16 -16.44
N ALA A 45 24.31 12.11 -15.12
CA ALA A 45 25.48 12.46 -14.36
C ALA A 45 25.72 11.44 -13.23
N ALA A 46 27.00 11.12 -13.03
CA ALA A 46 27.47 10.60 -11.76
C ALA A 46 27.45 11.76 -10.75
N ALA A 47 26.68 11.62 -9.69
CA ALA A 47 26.87 12.33 -8.43
C ALA A 47 26.28 11.47 -7.31
N GLU A 48 27.16 10.66 -6.73
CA GLU A 48 27.17 10.16 -5.35
C GLU A 48 25.89 9.53 -4.78
N SER A 49 25.88 8.20 -4.80
CA SER A 49 25.17 7.38 -3.82
C SER A 49 25.58 7.80 -2.41
N ARG A 50 24.68 8.44 -1.67
CA ARG A 50 24.78 8.57 -0.20
C ARG A 50 23.75 7.65 0.44
N PRO A 51 24.12 6.88 1.49
CA PRO A 51 23.13 6.21 2.32
C PRO A 51 22.23 7.25 2.97
N PHE A 52 20.93 6.96 3.05
CA PHE A 52 19.92 7.75 3.75
C PHE A 52 20.45 8.16 5.15
N PRO A 53 20.69 9.45 5.44
CA PRO A 53 20.78 9.87 6.83
C PRO A 53 19.36 9.94 7.39
N ALA A 54 19.17 9.36 8.56
CA ALA A 54 18.08 9.75 9.43
C ALA A 54 18.20 11.26 9.67
N GLN A 55 17.10 12.00 9.50
CA GLN A 55 16.89 13.40 9.93
C GLN A 55 17.33 14.51 8.96
N GLU A 56 16.37 15.03 8.16
CA GLU A 56 16.01 16.45 8.02
C GLU A 56 15.13 16.63 6.78
N ALA A 57 13.81 16.56 6.99
CA ALA A 57 12.83 17.04 6.02
C ALA A 57 12.36 18.42 6.45
N ALA A 58 13.11 19.46 6.09
CA ALA A 58 12.67 20.85 6.19
C ALA A 58 13.15 21.67 4.97
N ALA A 59 12.18 22.10 4.16
CA ALA A 59 12.18 23.23 3.20
C ALA A 59 13.08 23.08 1.93
N VAL A 60 12.69 23.45 0.69
CA VAL A 60 11.81 24.53 0.17
C VAL A 60 11.16 24.15 -1.18
N SER A 61 9.87 24.49 -1.29
CA SER A 61 9.00 24.95 -2.41
C SER A 61 9.14 24.53 -3.87
N GLY A 62 7.98 24.18 -4.45
CA GLY A 62 7.65 24.24 -5.89
C GLY A 62 6.27 23.66 -6.22
N ALA A 63 5.23 24.48 -6.09
CA ALA A 63 3.79 24.14 -6.11
C ALA A 63 3.23 23.44 -7.36
N VAL A 64 2.30 22.48 -7.14
CA VAL A 64 0.90 22.59 -7.62
C VAL A 64 -0.05 21.77 -6.74
N ALA A 65 -1.22 22.33 -6.51
CA ALA A 65 -2.14 22.08 -5.40
C ALA A 65 -2.77 20.68 -5.36
N ALA A 66 -2.82 20.11 -4.14
CA ALA A 66 -3.94 19.30 -3.71
C ALA A 66 -4.20 19.61 -2.24
N THR A 67 -5.27 20.36 -2.00
CA THR A 67 -5.80 20.78 -0.71
C THR A 67 -6.04 19.58 0.18
N ALA A 68 -5.07 19.22 1.02
CA ALA A 68 -5.32 18.35 2.17
C ALA A 68 -5.92 19.21 3.28
N VAL A 69 -7.24 19.41 3.21
CA VAL A 69 -8.02 19.77 4.40
C VAL A 69 -7.86 18.60 5.38
N GLN A 70 -6.93 18.73 6.33
CA GLN A 70 -7.00 18.00 7.59
C GLN A 70 -8.24 18.51 8.33
N ARG A 71 -9.38 17.83 8.09
CA ARG A 71 -10.55 17.93 8.96
C ARG A 71 -10.43 16.87 10.04
N PRO A 72 -10.60 17.21 11.33
CA PRO A 72 -10.68 16.22 12.40
C PRO A 72 -12.02 15.50 12.30
N GLY A 73 -12.03 14.35 11.63
CA GLY A 73 -13.22 13.52 11.40
C GLY A 73 -13.42 12.47 12.48
N ARG A 74 -14.03 12.87 13.59
CA ARG A 74 -14.69 12.03 14.59
C ARG A 74 -15.60 10.99 13.90
N GLY A 75 -15.33 9.69 13.98
CA GLY A 75 -16.35 8.70 13.59
C GLY A 75 -15.97 7.26 13.25
N ALA A 76 -14.70 6.92 12.95
CA ALA A 76 -14.32 5.51 12.86
C ALA A 76 -14.19 4.96 14.29
N ARG A 77 -15.27 4.40 14.83
CA ARG A 77 -15.17 3.55 16.02
C ARG A 77 -14.44 2.29 15.58
N SER A 78 -13.12 2.24 15.80
CA SER A 78 -12.34 1.01 15.67
C SER A 78 -12.98 -0.04 16.56
N ARG A 79 -13.72 -0.95 15.94
CA ARG A 79 -14.05 -2.22 16.57
C ARG A 79 -12.84 -3.13 16.33
N GLU A 80 -12.43 -3.83 17.38
CA GLU A 80 -11.48 -4.93 17.25
C GLU A 80 -12.24 -6.13 16.69
N ALA A 81 -11.71 -6.73 15.62
CA ALA A 81 -12.23 -7.96 15.05
C ALA A 81 -11.35 -9.14 15.48
N ASP A 82 -11.98 -10.29 15.64
CA ASP A 82 -11.28 -11.53 15.89
C ASP A 82 -10.72 -12.09 14.58
N ASP A 83 -9.63 -12.87 14.64
CA ASP A 83 -8.99 -13.43 13.45
C ASP A 83 -9.91 -14.35 12.61
N ALA A 84 -10.97 -14.88 13.23
CA ALA A 84 -11.98 -15.73 12.58
C ALA A 84 -13.15 -14.95 11.96
N ASP A 85 -13.27 -13.64 12.22
CA ASP A 85 -14.38 -12.86 11.70
C ASP A 85 -14.34 -12.85 10.15
N PRO A 86 -15.47 -13.16 9.47
CA PRO A 86 -15.55 -13.24 8.00
C PRO A 86 -15.63 -11.84 7.38
N LEU A 87 -14.59 -11.04 7.60
CA LEU A 87 -14.47 -9.67 7.13
C LEU A 87 -13.40 -9.57 6.04
N PRO A 88 -13.73 -8.97 4.88
CA PRO A 88 -12.74 -8.62 3.87
C PRO A 88 -11.61 -7.85 4.52
N THR A 89 -10.38 -8.33 4.38
CA THR A 89 -9.22 -7.83 5.12
C THR A 89 -8.03 -7.59 4.22
N VAL A 90 -7.37 -6.45 4.41
CA VAL A 90 -6.10 -6.10 3.78
C VAL A 90 -5.07 -5.78 4.86
N TRP A 91 -3.80 -5.79 4.51
CA TRP A 91 -2.75 -5.34 5.42
C TRP A 91 -1.93 -4.22 4.80
N ARG A 92 -1.51 -3.27 5.63
CA ARG A 92 -0.80 -2.05 5.24
C ARG A 92 0.55 -1.98 5.91
N LEU A 93 1.58 -1.69 5.13
CA LEU A 93 2.92 -1.41 5.63
C LEU A 93 3.09 0.09 5.85
N LEU A 94 3.35 0.49 7.09
CA LEU A 94 3.46 1.88 7.50
C LEU A 94 4.90 2.24 7.93
N ALA A 95 5.34 3.39 7.44
CA ALA A 95 6.53 4.08 7.90
C ALA A 95 6.38 4.59 9.35
N PRO A 96 7.47 4.98 10.05
CA PRO A 96 7.40 5.45 11.43
C PRO A 96 6.55 6.71 11.59
N ASN A 97 6.46 7.54 10.55
CA ASN A 97 5.60 8.72 10.49
C ASN A 97 4.16 8.41 10.04
N ASN A 98 3.72 7.15 10.14
CA ASN A 98 2.41 6.65 9.70
C ASN A 98 2.12 6.80 8.20
N ARG A 99 3.11 7.17 7.39
CA ARG A 99 2.96 7.16 5.94
C ARG A 99 2.86 5.73 5.45
N GLU A 100 1.83 5.44 4.67
CA GLU A 100 1.68 4.14 4.03
C GLU A 100 2.71 3.96 2.91
N LEU A 101 3.50 2.90 3.01
CA LEU A 101 4.50 2.51 2.02
C LEU A 101 3.90 1.56 0.99
N ALA A 102 3.14 0.57 1.46
CA ALA A 102 2.59 -0.50 0.65
C ALA A 102 1.29 -1.04 1.25
N ARG A 103 0.52 -1.75 0.42
CA ARG A 103 -0.66 -2.50 0.85
C ARG A 103 -0.72 -3.84 0.12
N SER A 104 -1.32 -4.84 0.77
CA SER A 104 -1.61 -6.13 0.15
C SER A 104 -2.47 -5.98 -1.09
N VAL A 105 -2.10 -6.69 -2.16
CA VAL A 105 -2.88 -6.74 -3.40
C VAL A 105 -4.15 -7.56 -3.18
N ASP A 106 -3.99 -8.74 -2.58
CA ASP A 106 -5.11 -9.59 -2.24
C ASP A 106 -5.86 -9.10 -1.01
N CYS A 107 -7.16 -9.34 -1.04
CA CYS A 107 -8.05 -9.16 0.10
C CYS A 107 -8.37 -10.54 0.67
N ALA A 108 -7.89 -10.79 1.87
CA ALA A 108 -8.14 -12.01 2.59
C ALA A 108 -9.60 -12.03 3.10
N PRO A 109 -10.22 -13.22 3.21
CA PRO A 109 -11.58 -13.34 3.71
C PRO A 109 -11.72 -13.12 5.22
N THR A 110 -10.61 -13.19 5.97
CA THR A 110 -10.57 -12.99 7.43
C THR A 110 -9.24 -12.34 7.85
N PRO A 111 -9.16 -11.76 9.06
CA PRO A 111 -7.90 -11.22 9.58
C PRO A 111 -6.84 -12.30 9.83
N GLY A 112 -7.23 -13.49 10.27
CA GLY A 112 -6.32 -14.62 10.44
C GLY A 112 -5.70 -15.05 9.11
N ALA A 113 -6.50 -15.11 8.03
CA ALA A 113 -6.00 -15.42 6.69
C ALA A 113 -5.03 -14.32 6.18
N ALA A 114 -5.31 -13.05 6.47
CA ALA A 114 -4.41 -11.95 6.14
C ALA A 114 -3.05 -12.07 6.84
N ARG A 115 -3.04 -12.45 8.14
CA ARG A 115 -1.80 -12.70 8.89
C ARG A 115 -1.03 -13.89 8.37
N ALA A 116 -1.72 -14.98 8.02
CA ALA A 116 -1.09 -16.17 7.44
C ALA A 116 -0.41 -15.84 6.10
N ALA A 117 -1.12 -15.13 5.21
CA ALA A 117 -0.56 -14.66 3.94
C ALA A 117 0.65 -13.72 4.15
N LEU A 118 0.55 -12.80 5.12
CA LEU A 118 1.67 -11.93 5.47
C LEU A 118 2.88 -12.71 6.01
N ALA A 119 2.65 -13.73 6.84
CA ALA A 119 3.72 -14.57 7.38
C ALA A 119 4.46 -15.34 6.27
N ASP A 120 3.71 -15.89 5.31
CA ASP A 120 4.28 -16.57 4.12
C ASP A 120 5.12 -15.60 3.28
N VAL A 121 4.56 -14.43 2.95
CA VAL A 121 5.28 -13.38 2.21
C VAL A 121 6.55 -12.93 2.95
N ARG A 122 6.51 -12.79 4.28
CA ARG A 122 7.70 -12.40 5.06
C ARG A 122 8.76 -13.49 5.10
N ALA A 123 8.36 -14.76 5.20
CA ALA A 123 9.30 -15.89 5.14
C ALA A 123 10.04 -15.94 3.81
N ARG A 124 9.41 -15.44 2.74
CA ARG A 124 9.93 -15.45 1.36
C ARG A 124 10.28 -14.06 0.84
N VAL A 125 10.55 -13.10 1.73
CA VAL A 125 10.85 -11.70 1.36
C VAL A 125 12.10 -11.59 0.44
N GLY A 126 13.03 -12.54 0.55
CA GLY A 126 14.21 -12.66 -0.31
C GLY A 126 13.87 -13.00 -1.76
N GLU A 127 12.75 -13.69 -1.98
CA GLU A 127 12.28 -14.15 -3.29
C GLU A 127 11.36 -13.11 -3.98
N LEU A 128 11.00 -12.04 -3.28
CA LEU A 128 10.16 -10.98 -3.88
C LEU A 128 10.89 -10.25 -4.99
N GLU A 129 10.28 -10.23 -6.16
CA GLU A 129 10.75 -9.49 -7.32
C GLU A 129 10.03 -8.14 -7.44
N LEU A 130 10.78 -7.11 -7.81
CA LEU A 130 10.23 -5.78 -8.06
C LEU A 130 9.81 -5.63 -9.51
N ALA A 131 8.51 -5.42 -9.74
CA ALA A 131 7.99 -5.01 -11.05
C ALA A 131 7.65 -3.51 -11.01
N VAL A 132 8.33 -2.72 -11.84
CA VAL A 132 8.01 -1.29 -12.03
C VAL A 132 6.86 -1.16 -13.01
N VAL A 133 5.90 -0.30 -12.67
CA VAL A 133 4.66 -0.08 -13.41
C VAL A 133 4.63 1.35 -13.91
N VAL A 134 4.21 1.57 -15.16
CA VAL A 134 3.92 2.90 -15.68
C VAL A 134 2.40 3.02 -15.84
N GLY A 135 1.80 3.98 -15.17
CA GLY A 135 0.36 4.21 -15.19
C GLY A 135 -0.13 4.56 -16.59
N LEU A 136 -1.43 4.37 -16.83
CA LEU A 136 -2.07 4.45 -18.15
C LEU A 136 -1.83 5.75 -18.94
N ARG A 137 -1.49 6.85 -18.25
CA ARG A 137 -1.21 8.16 -18.88
C ARG A 137 0.28 8.42 -19.13
N GLY A 138 1.16 7.47 -18.81
CA GLY A 138 2.61 7.56 -19.02
C GLY A 138 3.35 8.51 -18.06
N ASP A 139 2.62 9.30 -17.27
CA ASP A 139 3.14 10.37 -16.42
C ASP A 139 3.35 9.95 -14.96
N ARG A 140 2.98 8.71 -14.63
CA ARG A 140 2.93 8.22 -13.27
C ARG A 140 3.53 6.83 -13.20
N ASN A 141 4.28 6.58 -12.14
CA ASN A 141 5.00 5.34 -11.88
C ASN A 141 4.41 4.67 -10.66
N GLY A 142 4.33 3.36 -10.69
CA GLY A 142 3.95 2.51 -9.58
C GLY A 142 4.90 1.33 -9.49
N TRP A 143 4.65 0.45 -8.53
CA TRP A 143 5.41 -0.78 -8.39
C TRP A 143 4.60 -1.86 -7.71
N LEU A 144 5.02 -3.10 -7.98
CA LEU A 144 4.54 -4.33 -7.37
C LEU A 144 5.72 -5.10 -6.79
N LEU A 145 5.49 -5.77 -5.67
CA LEU A 145 6.34 -6.86 -5.20
C LEU A 145 5.63 -8.17 -5.52
N VAL A 146 6.29 -9.02 -6.28
CA VAL A 146 5.75 -10.23 -6.90
C VAL A 146 6.46 -11.45 -6.30
N LEU A 147 5.70 -12.48 -5.96
CA LEU A 147 6.18 -13.78 -5.49
C LEU A 147 5.60 -14.87 -6.38
N ASP A 148 6.42 -15.76 -6.95
CA ASP A 148 5.97 -16.82 -7.88
C ASP A 148 5.04 -16.30 -9.00
N SER A 149 5.36 -15.15 -9.58
CA SER A 149 4.53 -14.43 -10.58
C SER A 149 3.20 -13.87 -10.06
N ALA A 150 2.86 -14.05 -8.78
CA ALA A 150 1.68 -13.48 -8.16
C ALA A 150 2.01 -12.16 -7.42
N PRO A 151 1.27 -11.06 -7.70
CA PRO A 151 1.51 -9.78 -7.03
C PRO A 151 1.05 -9.82 -5.57
N MET A 152 1.98 -9.60 -4.63
CA MET A 152 1.72 -9.69 -3.19
C MET A 152 1.41 -8.32 -2.58
N LEU A 153 2.21 -7.31 -2.93
CA LEU A 153 2.04 -5.93 -2.46
C LEU A 153 2.15 -4.95 -3.62
N CYS A 154 1.47 -3.82 -3.50
CA CYS A 154 1.68 -2.70 -4.40
C CYS A 154 1.88 -1.37 -3.66
N CYS A 155 2.41 -0.40 -4.40
CA CYS A 155 2.55 0.97 -3.92
C CYS A 155 1.22 1.53 -3.42
N SER A 156 1.24 2.31 -2.34
CA SER A 156 0.03 2.98 -1.82
C SER A 156 -0.42 4.20 -2.64
N ARG A 157 0.42 4.67 -3.57
CA ARG A 157 0.19 5.84 -4.42
C ARG A 157 1.00 5.76 -5.71
N TRP A 158 0.59 6.54 -6.70
CA TRP A 158 1.40 6.82 -7.88
C TRP A 158 2.52 7.83 -7.58
N TYR A 159 3.64 7.71 -8.28
CA TYR A 159 4.82 8.58 -8.17
C TYR A 159 5.07 9.30 -9.49
N GLY A 160 5.34 10.62 -9.44
CA GLY A 160 5.65 11.40 -10.64
C GLY A 160 7.03 11.10 -11.22
N ALA A 161 8.01 10.76 -10.37
CA ALA A 161 9.38 10.45 -10.79
C ALA A 161 9.70 8.95 -10.61
N GLY A 162 10.40 8.36 -11.59
CA GLY A 162 10.83 6.96 -11.54
C GLY A 162 11.83 6.65 -10.42
N SER A 163 12.73 7.57 -10.09
CA SER A 163 13.66 7.41 -8.96
C SER A 163 12.91 7.29 -7.62
N SER A 164 11.98 8.20 -7.36
CA SER A 164 11.13 8.14 -6.15
C SER A 164 10.27 6.87 -6.07
N ASN A 165 9.94 6.26 -7.22
CA ASN A 165 9.23 5.00 -7.30
C ASN A 165 10.11 3.82 -6.86
N LEU A 166 11.34 3.73 -7.39
CA LEU A 166 12.31 2.70 -7.03
C LEU A 166 12.77 2.80 -5.57
N ASP A 167 13.04 4.01 -5.10
CA ASP A 167 13.41 4.25 -3.70
C ASP A 167 12.27 3.81 -2.76
N ALA A 168 11.03 4.12 -3.11
CA ALA A 168 9.87 3.72 -2.32
C ALA A 168 9.66 2.19 -2.33
N ALA A 169 9.86 1.53 -3.46
CA ALA A 169 9.77 0.08 -3.55
C ALA A 169 10.84 -0.62 -2.70
N THR A 170 12.08 -0.14 -2.79
CA THR A 170 13.22 -0.65 -2.00
C THR A 170 12.98 -0.45 -0.51
N ALA A 171 12.54 0.75 -0.12
CA ALA A 171 12.19 1.05 1.26
C ALA A 171 11.03 0.19 1.77
N ALA A 172 10.03 -0.11 0.94
CA ALA A 172 8.93 -0.99 1.30
C ALA A 172 9.38 -2.44 1.50
N ARG A 173 10.23 -2.98 0.60
CA ARG A 173 10.79 -4.34 0.76
C ARG A 173 11.62 -4.46 2.04
N ALA A 174 12.52 -3.51 2.29
CA ALA A 174 13.33 -3.50 3.51
C ALA A 174 12.45 -3.34 4.76
N ALA A 175 11.42 -2.50 4.71
CA ALA A 175 10.50 -2.31 5.83
C ALA A 175 9.66 -3.57 6.11
N LEU A 176 9.30 -4.37 5.10
CA LEU A 176 8.53 -5.61 5.26
C LEU A 176 9.27 -6.66 6.08
N GLU A 177 10.60 -6.71 5.95
CA GLU A 177 11.46 -7.65 6.69
C GLU A 177 11.43 -7.36 8.20
N VAL A 178 11.50 -6.08 8.58
CA VAL A 178 11.68 -5.66 9.98
C VAL A 178 10.42 -5.12 10.65
N ALA A 179 9.33 -4.91 9.90
CA ALA A 179 8.12 -4.31 10.47
C ALA A 179 7.46 -5.22 11.52
N VAL A 180 7.03 -4.59 12.61
CA VAL A 180 6.25 -5.25 13.65
C VAL A 180 4.80 -5.32 13.21
N VAL A 181 4.21 -6.52 13.25
CA VAL A 181 2.79 -6.71 12.98
C VAL A 181 1.98 -6.27 14.18
N GLU A 182 1.08 -5.31 14.00
CA GLU A 182 0.19 -4.85 15.06
C GLU A 182 -0.80 -5.97 15.40
N PRO A 183 -0.97 -6.31 16.70
CA PRO A 183 -1.87 -7.38 17.10
C PRO A 183 -3.33 -7.01 16.88
N ARG A 184 -3.68 -5.73 16.92
CA ARG A 184 -5.06 -5.26 16.76
C ARG A 184 -5.50 -5.32 15.30
N VAL A 185 -6.74 -5.73 15.10
CA VAL A 185 -7.44 -5.63 13.80
C VAL A 185 -8.32 -4.39 13.82
N HIS A 186 -8.15 -3.51 12.84
CA HIS A 186 -8.96 -2.31 12.72
C HIS A 186 -10.14 -2.55 11.78
N VAL A 187 -11.37 -2.54 12.31
CA VAL A 187 -12.56 -2.56 11.46
C VAL A 187 -12.88 -1.14 10.98
N LEU A 188 -12.73 -0.92 9.69
CA LEU A 188 -13.13 0.29 8.98
C LEU A 188 -14.62 0.21 8.63
N SER A 189 -15.35 1.27 8.94
CA SER A 189 -16.74 1.45 8.50
C SER A 189 -16.93 2.86 8.00
N ASP A 190 -17.63 3.03 6.87
CA ASP A 190 -18.09 4.36 6.47
C ASP A 190 -19.08 4.86 7.53
N SER A 191 -18.66 5.88 8.29
CA SER A 191 -19.49 6.53 9.30
C SER A 191 -20.77 7.14 8.72
N ARG A 192 -20.87 7.28 7.39
CA ARG A 192 -22.05 7.79 6.69
C ARG A 192 -23.24 6.81 6.65
N ARG A 193 -23.05 5.52 6.98
CA ARG A 193 -24.15 4.51 6.97
C ARG A 193 -25.04 4.49 8.22
N ARG A 194 -24.88 5.42 9.17
CA ARG A 194 -25.78 5.55 10.35
C ARG A 194 -26.66 6.80 10.31
N VAL A 195 -27.40 7.04 9.23
CA VAL A 195 -28.61 7.87 9.26
C VAL A 195 -29.64 7.23 8.34
N GLY A 196 -30.45 6.32 8.89
CA GLY A 196 -31.45 5.62 8.10
C GLY A 196 -32.12 4.47 8.85
N ALA A 197 -32.55 4.69 10.09
CA ALA A 197 -33.44 3.75 10.78
C ALA A 197 -34.47 4.52 11.61
N ALA A 198 -35.63 4.75 11.01
CA ALA A 198 -36.93 4.68 11.69
C ALA A 198 -38.02 4.49 10.62
N PRO A 199 -38.77 3.36 10.61
CA PRO A 199 -40.04 3.33 9.91
C PRO A 199 -41.04 4.18 10.69
N ARG A 200 -41.62 5.20 10.04
CA ARG A 200 -42.83 5.84 10.57
C ARG A 200 -44.01 4.94 10.22
N ARG A 201 -44.81 4.68 11.26
CA ARG A 201 -46.03 3.87 11.31
C ARG A 201 -47.05 4.29 10.26
#